data_AF-A0A3C1L444-F1
#
_entry.id   AF-A0A3C1L444-F1
#
_cell.length_a   1.000
_cell.length_b   1.000
_cell.length_c   1.000
_cell.angle_alpha   90.00
_cell.angle_beta   90.00
_cell.angle_gamma   90.00
#
_symmetry.space_group_name_H-M   'P 1'
#
loop_
_entity.id
_entity.type
_entity.pdbx_description
1 polymer ?
#
loop_
_entity_poly.entity_id
_entity_poly.type
_entity_poly.pdbx_seq_one_letter_code
_entity_poly.pdbx_strand_id
1 'polypeptide(L)'
;MADRGKRWALTAALVVGIGVAAAPAAFQMFSRAPLGGTMIDDFRPYMSNEKIDTFRGYMTEIDAAVTEADQLRSSLVEGGTFTADEYDTQFFGVGNLTNGWAAIDADMTDLLDRMDANMANYAAVDALPPFAMFPWFFVIPGVAIAVVAAGCLWSARAGRAHRGGLWALAGLGIALVAAPFAFQMFSRAPMGAEMIDDFRPMMTRDRVQNVQGHFITLGGAEGQLRVAVMPALVESGGDAADYPAITQFSTDWPSIVTEFNPMIATMSDNVDNFQAVDALPSFSLFPWFFVVPGALVAGLAAVSLRRTSPPTSHLETDSP
;
A
#
# COMPACT_ATOMS: atom_id res chain seq x y z
N MET A 1 27.64 44.34 -9.08
CA MET A 1 27.60 42.94 -8.58
C MET A 1 26.26 42.54 -7.94
N ALA A 2 25.61 43.42 -7.16
CA ALA A 2 24.33 43.12 -6.48
C ALA A 2 23.18 42.65 -7.41
N ASP A 3 23.10 43.19 -8.63
CA ASP A 3 22.04 42.86 -9.59
C ASP A 3 22.19 41.46 -10.21
N ARG A 4 23.43 40.96 -10.33
CA ARG A 4 23.73 39.62 -10.86
C ARG A 4 23.35 38.52 -9.86
N GLY A 5 23.56 38.76 -8.56
CA GLY A 5 23.19 37.84 -7.48
C GLY A 5 21.67 37.71 -7.27
N LYS A 6 20.90 38.78 -7.51
CA LYS A 6 19.42 38.75 -7.45
C LYS A 6 18.81 37.98 -8.61
N ARG A 7 19.31 38.19 -9.83
CA ARG A 7 18.86 37.45 -11.01
C ARG A 7 19.12 35.96 -10.86
N TRP A 8 20.30 35.58 -10.34
CA TRP A 8 20.59 34.17 -10.04
C TRP A 8 19.60 33.54 -9.06
N ALA A 9 19.27 34.23 -7.96
CA ALA A 9 18.33 33.71 -6.97
C ALA A 9 16.91 33.52 -7.55
N LEU A 10 16.45 34.45 -8.38
CA LEU A 10 15.16 34.34 -9.07
C LEU A 10 15.16 33.24 -10.14
N THR A 11 16.26 33.09 -10.90
CA THR A 11 16.43 31.99 -11.84
C THR A 11 16.44 30.63 -11.12
N ALA A 12 17.13 30.53 -9.99
CA ALA A 12 17.12 29.33 -9.17
C ALA A 12 15.72 29.00 -8.65
N ALA A 13 14.97 29.99 -8.13
CA ALA A 13 13.58 29.79 -7.71
C ALA A 13 12.66 29.35 -8.87
N LEU A 14 12.86 29.91 -10.07
CA LEU A 14 12.14 29.49 -11.28
C LEU A 14 12.43 28.02 -11.63
N VAL A 15 13.71 27.63 -11.64
CA VAL A 15 14.12 26.25 -11.92
C VAL A 15 13.53 25.29 -10.88
N VAL A 16 13.56 25.66 -9.59
CA VAL A 16 12.95 24.86 -8.52
C VAL A 16 11.44 24.73 -8.73
N GLY A 17 10.73 25.82 -9.04
CA GLY A 17 9.28 25.78 -9.30
C GLY A 17 8.92 24.88 -10.48
N ILE A 18 9.66 24.98 -11.59
CA ILE A 18 9.50 24.10 -12.75
C ILE A 18 9.80 22.64 -12.37
N GLY A 19 10.88 22.40 -11.63
CA GLY A 19 11.26 21.05 -11.19
C GLY A 19 10.20 20.40 -10.31
N VAL A 20 9.66 21.13 -9.33
CA VAL A 20 8.56 20.66 -8.48
C VAL A 20 7.31 20.38 -9.32
N ALA A 21 6.97 21.26 -10.27
CA ALA A 21 5.80 21.06 -11.14
C ALA A 21 5.96 19.87 -12.10
N ALA A 22 7.18 19.58 -12.55
CA ALA A 22 7.47 18.47 -13.45
C ALA A 22 7.68 17.13 -12.73
N ALA A 23 7.95 17.13 -11.43
CA ALA A 23 8.24 15.93 -10.65
C ALA A 23 7.15 14.84 -10.77
N PRO A 24 5.83 15.14 -10.70
CA PRO A 24 4.82 14.10 -10.84
C PRO A 24 4.84 13.40 -12.21
N ALA A 25 5.18 14.12 -13.28
CA ALA A 25 5.33 13.52 -14.60
C ALA A 25 6.61 12.67 -14.67
N ALA A 26 7.71 13.14 -14.09
CA ALA A 26 8.98 12.40 -14.04
C ALA A 26 8.85 11.08 -13.25
N PHE A 27 8.07 11.08 -12.16
CA PHE A 27 7.80 9.89 -11.35
C PHE A 27 6.55 9.12 -11.77
N GLN A 28 5.90 9.48 -12.89
CA GLN A 28 4.68 8.84 -13.39
C GLN A 28 3.53 8.78 -12.37
N MET A 29 3.43 9.76 -11.48
CA MET A 29 2.40 9.77 -10.42
C MET A 29 0.99 9.91 -10.98
N PHE A 30 0.81 10.56 -12.15
CA PHE A 30 -0.50 10.68 -12.79
C PHE A 30 -1.10 9.35 -13.23
N SER A 31 -0.25 8.37 -13.58
CA SER A 31 -0.71 7.03 -13.92
C SER A 31 -0.68 6.10 -12.72
N ARG A 32 0.35 6.17 -11.87
CA ARG A 32 0.58 5.21 -10.76
C ARG A 32 -0.22 5.52 -9.50
N ALA A 33 -0.37 6.79 -9.12
CA ALA A 33 -1.08 7.14 -7.88
C ALA A 33 -2.56 6.75 -7.90
N PRO A 34 -3.33 6.95 -9.00
CA PRO A 34 -4.70 6.48 -9.07
C PRO A 34 -4.85 4.97 -8.85
N LEU A 35 -3.91 4.16 -9.35
CA LEU A 35 -3.93 2.70 -9.16
C LEU A 35 -3.79 2.32 -7.69
N GLY A 36 -2.97 3.05 -6.93
CA GLY A 36 -2.91 2.89 -5.48
C GLY A 36 -4.22 3.23 -4.77
N GLY A 37 -4.95 4.23 -5.26
CA GLY A 37 -6.29 4.55 -4.75
C GLY A 37 -7.29 3.43 -5.00
N THR A 38 -7.34 2.90 -6.24
CA THR A 38 -8.18 1.74 -6.59
C THR A 38 -7.84 0.53 -5.73
N MET A 39 -6.55 0.24 -5.54
CA MET A 39 -6.11 -0.85 -4.68
C MET A 39 -6.63 -0.70 -3.25
N ILE A 40 -6.48 0.49 -2.64
CA ILE A 40 -7.02 0.75 -1.30
C ILE A 40 -8.53 0.51 -1.29
N ASP A 41 -9.28 1.08 -2.22
CA ASP A 41 -10.74 0.93 -2.27
C ASP A 41 -11.20 -0.53 -2.44
N ASP A 42 -10.52 -1.30 -3.30
CA ASP A 42 -10.85 -2.70 -3.57
C ASP A 42 -10.56 -3.59 -2.35
N PHE A 43 -9.52 -3.29 -1.57
CA PHE A 43 -9.18 -4.06 -0.36
C PHE A 43 -9.98 -3.67 0.89
N ARG A 44 -10.67 -2.52 0.86
CA ARG A 44 -11.48 -2.00 1.97
C ARG A 44 -12.41 -3.04 2.64
N PRO A 45 -13.20 -3.85 1.91
CA PRO A 45 -14.10 -4.81 2.54
C PRO A 45 -13.38 -5.91 3.32
N TYR A 46 -12.10 -6.18 3.04
CA TYR A 46 -11.32 -7.23 3.70
C TYR A 46 -10.49 -6.71 4.88
N MET A 47 -10.24 -5.40 4.94
CA MET A 47 -9.45 -4.75 6.01
C MET A 47 -10.31 -4.42 7.24
N SER A 48 -10.89 -5.45 7.86
CA SER A 48 -11.64 -5.32 9.12
C SER A 48 -11.37 -6.49 10.06
N ASN A 49 -11.40 -6.23 11.37
CA ASN A 49 -11.26 -7.28 12.39
C ASN A 49 -12.25 -8.43 12.16
N GLU A 50 -13.51 -8.11 11.89
CA GLU A 50 -14.57 -9.10 11.68
C GLU A 50 -14.25 -10.05 10.51
N LYS A 51 -13.76 -9.53 9.38
CA LYS A 51 -13.40 -10.36 8.24
C LYS A 51 -12.13 -11.18 8.46
N ILE A 52 -11.11 -10.60 9.10
CA ILE A 52 -9.88 -11.33 9.44
C ILE A 52 -10.20 -12.47 10.42
N ASP A 53 -11.01 -12.20 11.45
CA ASP A 53 -11.43 -13.20 12.43
C ASP A 53 -12.28 -14.30 11.78
N THR A 54 -13.13 -13.96 10.82
CA THR A 54 -13.90 -14.94 10.03
C THR A 54 -12.95 -15.87 9.25
N PHE A 55 -11.95 -15.33 8.56
CA PHE A 55 -10.97 -16.14 7.83
C PHE A 55 -10.10 -17.00 8.76
N ARG A 56 -9.68 -16.47 9.92
CA ARG A 56 -8.98 -17.25 10.96
C ARG A 56 -9.85 -18.39 11.51
N GLY A 57 -11.16 -18.14 11.65
CA GLY A 57 -12.15 -19.16 12.03
C GLY A 57 -12.18 -20.30 11.01
N TYR A 58 -12.27 -19.99 9.72
CA TYR A 58 -12.21 -20.99 8.66
C TYR A 58 -10.89 -21.77 8.64
N MET A 59 -9.75 -21.12 8.85
CA MET A 59 -8.46 -21.83 8.94
C MET A 59 -8.43 -22.82 10.11
N THR A 60 -8.98 -22.44 11.27
CA THR A 60 -9.08 -23.31 12.45
C THR A 60 -10.01 -24.50 12.19
N GLU A 61 -11.13 -24.27 11.50
CA GLU A 61 -12.07 -25.33 11.13
C GLU A 61 -11.43 -26.34 10.16
N ILE A 62 -10.71 -25.85 9.15
CA ILE A 62 -10.00 -26.71 8.20
C ILE A 62 -8.89 -27.50 8.92
N ASP A 63 -8.15 -26.89 9.83
CA ASP A 63 -7.11 -27.58 10.62
C ASP A 63 -7.68 -28.74 11.43
N ALA A 64 -8.85 -28.52 12.07
CA ALA A 64 -9.56 -29.57 12.79
C ALA A 64 -10.00 -30.70 11.84
N ALA A 65 -10.53 -30.37 10.66
CA ALA A 65 -10.94 -31.35 9.66
C ALA A 65 -9.76 -32.14 9.08
N VAL A 66 -8.60 -31.50 8.87
CA VAL A 66 -7.36 -32.16 8.44
C VAL A 66 -6.86 -33.13 9.51
N THR A 67 -6.88 -32.71 10.78
CA THR A 67 -6.52 -33.57 11.91
C THR A 67 -7.43 -34.79 12.00
N GLU A 68 -8.74 -34.60 11.84
CA GLU A 68 -9.70 -35.71 11.80
C GLU A 68 -9.50 -36.60 10.57
N ALA A 69 -9.14 -36.05 9.40
CA ALA A 69 -8.87 -36.83 8.20
C ALA A 69 -7.66 -37.76 8.37
N ASP A 70 -6.62 -37.33 9.08
CA ASP A 70 -5.46 -38.18 9.42
C ASP A 70 -5.82 -39.26 10.45
N GLN A 71 -6.66 -38.95 11.43
CA GLN A 71 -7.20 -39.94 12.37
C GLN A 71 -8.07 -40.98 11.66
N LEU A 72 -8.94 -40.52 10.75
CA LEU A 72 -9.80 -41.35 9.93
C LEU A 72 -8.99 -42.31 9.06
N ARG A 73 -7.96 -41.79 8.36
CA ARG A 73 -6.99 -42.62 7.63
C ARG A 73 -6.40 -43.72 8.52
N SER A 74 -5.94 -43.35 9.71
CA SER A 74 -5.34 -44.30 10.65
C SER A 74 -6.33 -45.38 11.07
N SER A 75 -7.58 -45.00 11.38
CA SER A 75 -8.63 -45.95 11.78
C SER A 75 -8.99 -46.95 10.68
N LEU A 76 -9.07 -46.49 9.43
CA LEU A 76 -9.39 -47.33 8.27
C LEU A 76 -8.24 -48.29 7.90
N VAL A 77 -7.00 -47.87 8.13
CA VAL A 77 -5.82 -48.72 7.90
C VAL A 77 -5.66 -49.75 9.01
N GLU A 78 -5.75 -49.35 10.28
CA GLU A 78 -5.64 -50.25 11.44
C GLU A 78 -6.81 -51.25 11.51
N GLY A 79 -8.01 -50.81 11.11
CA GLY A 79 -9.20 -51.65 10.97
C GLY A 79 -9.11 -52.66 9.83
N GLY A 80 -8.08 -52.58 8.98
CA GLY A 80 -7.86 -53.48 7.85
C GLY A 80 -8.82 -53.25 6.67
N THR A 81 -9.52 -52.11 6.63
CA THR A 81 -10.38 -51.73 5.50
C THR A 81 -9.56 -51.39 4.25
N PHE A 82 -8.43 -50.71 4.45
CA PHE A 82 -7.45 -50.41 3.40
C PHE A 82 -6.05 -50.70 3.90
N THR A 83 -5.12 -51.01 2.99
CA THR A 83 -3.69 -50.79 3.29
C THR A 83 -3.36 -49.30 3.18
N ALA A 84 -2.25 -48.86 3.77
CA ALA A 84 -1.80 -47.46 3.67
C ALA A 84 -1.64 -47.01 2.21
N ASP A 85 -1.00 -47.84 1.38
CA ASP A 85 -0.76 -47.54 -0.04
C ASP A 85 -2.07 -47.46 -0.84
N GLU A 86 -3.04 -48.34 -0.55
CA GLU A 86 -4.36 -48.30 -1.18
C GLU A 86 -5.13 -47.04 -0.80
N TYR A 87 -5.13 -46.67 0.49
CA TYR A 87 -5.76 -45.45 0.97
C TYR A 87 -5.15 -44.22 0.28
N ASP A 88 -3.83 -44.10 0.27
CA ASP A 88 -3.15 -42.92 -0.27
C ASP A 88 -3.30 -42.81 -1.80
N THR A 89 -3.42 -43.95 -2.50
CA THR A 89 -3.69 -43.98 -3.93
C THR A 89 -5.15 -43.63 -4.25
N GLN A 90 -6.09 -44.21 -3.50
CA GLN A 90 -7.52 -44.01 -3.72
C GLN A 90 -7.98 -42.62 -3.26
N PHE A 91 -7.44 -42.15 -2.14
CA PHE A 91 -7.77 -40.90 -1.48
C PHE A 91 -6.67 -39.83 -1.62
N PHE A 92 -6.05 -39.78 -2.80
CA PHE A 92 -4.93 -38.88 -3.10
C PHE A 92 -5.19 -37.40 -2.79
N GLY A 93 -6.41 -36.89 -3.03
CA GLY A 93 -6.74 -35.49 -2.74
C GLY A 93 -6.67 -35.17 -1.25
N VAL A 94 -7.20 -36.06 -0.41
CA VAL A 94 -7.12 -35.97 1.05
C VAL A 94 -5.67 -36.10 1.52
N GLY A 95 -4.93 -37.08 0.99
CA GLY A 95 -3.51 -37.24 1.30
C GLY A 95 -2.67 -36.03 0.89
N ASN A 96 -2.96 -35.40 -0.25
CA ASN A 96 -2.25 -34.18 -0.67
C ASN A 96 -2.56 -33.01 0.26
N LEU A 97 -3.81 -32.87 0.71
CA LEU A 97 -4.18 -31.86 1.69
C LEU A 97 -3.48 -32.11 3.03
N THR A 98 -3.59 -33.29 3.63
CA THR A 98 -3.04 -33.55 4.97
C THR A 98 -1.50 -33.40 4.99
N ASN A 99 -0.81 -33.90 3.96
CA ASN A 99 0.64 -33.74 3.83
C ASN A 99 1.07 -32.28 3.57
N GLY A 100 0.26 -31.52 2.82
CA GLY A 100 0.54 -30.13 2.47
C GLY A 100 0.07 -29.10 3.49
N TRP A 101 -0.81 -29.49 4.42
CA TRP A 101 -1.58 -28.57 5.25
C TRP A 101 -0.70 -27.64 6.07
N ALA A 102 0.34 -28.15 6.73
CA ALA A 102 1.22 -27.31 7.55
C ALA A 102 1.86 -26.16 6.75
N ALA A 103 2.15 -26.38 5.47
CA ALA A 103 2.66 -25.31 4.61
C ALA A 103 1.54 -24.34 4.22
N ILE A 104 0.36 -24.85 3.84
CA ILE A 104 -0.83 -24.04 3.46
C ILE A 104 -1.26 -23.14 4.62
N ASP A 105 -1.36 -23.71 5.82
CA ASP A 105 -1.77 -23.03 7.04
C ASP A 105 -0.81 -21.90 7.41
N ALA A 106 0.50 -22.18 7.45
CA ALA A 106 1.51 -21.15 7.67
C ALA A 106 1.44 -20.04 6.61
N ASP A 107 1.15 -20.40 5.36
CA ASP A 107 1.08 -19.48 4.23
C ASP A 107 -0.08 -18.49 4.32
N MET A 108 -1.26 -19.00 4.62
CA MET A 108 -2.49 -18.22 4.76
C MET A 108 -2.49 -17.44 6.08
N THR A 109 -1.95 -18.01 7.15
CA THR A 109 -1.81 -17.34 8.45
C THR A 109 -0.84 -16.15 8.35
N ASP A 110 0.30 -16.27 7.65
CA ASP A 110 1.21 -15.12 7.44
C ASP A 110 0.52 -13.98 6.66
N LEU A 111 -0.35 -14.30 5.70
CA LEU A 111 -1.14 -13.28 5.00
C LEU A 111 -2.12 -12.57 5.96
N LEU A 112 -2.87 -13.34 6.76
CA LEU A 112 -3.84 -12.79 7.71
C LEU A 112 -3.17 -11.98 8.83
N ASP A 113 -2.02 -12.42 9.33
CA ASP A 113 -1.25 -11.73 10.36
C ASP A 113 -0.69 -10.40 9.84
N ARG A 114 -0.24 -10.34 8.57
CA ARG A 114 0.16 -9.07 7.94
C ARG A 114 -1.01 -8.11 7.78
N MET A 115 -2.19 -8.62 7.41
CA MET A 115 -3.41 -7.82 7.32
C MET A 115 -3.79 -7.22 8.67
N ASP A 116 -3.76 -8.03 9.72
CA ASP A 116 -4.06 -7.63 11.09
C ASP A 116 -3.05 -6.58 11.60
N ALA A 117 -1.76 -6.84 11.45
CA ALA A 117 -0.69 -5.91 11.86
C ALA A 117 -0.76 -4.56 11.14
N ASN A 118 -1.25 -4.53 9.89
CA ASN A 118 -1.32 -3.32 9.07
C ASN A 118 -2.67 -2.60 9.08
N MET A 119 -3.65 -2.98 9.92
CA MET A 119 -4.96 -2.31 9.96
C MET A 119 -4.86 -0.81 10.22
N ALA A 120 -4.02 -0.40 11.17
CA ALA A 120 -3.82 1.01 11.49
C ALA A 120 -3.13 1.77 10.34
N ASN A 121 -2.18 1.11 9.67
CA ASN A 121 -1.46 1.64 8.51
C ASN A 121 -2.42 1.86 7.33
N TYR A 122 -3.26 0.86 7.04
CA TYR A 122 -4.29 0.94 6.02
C TYR A 122 -5.29 2.07 6.31
N ALA A 123 -5.82 2.17 7.54
CA ALA A 123 -6.76 3.23 7.91
C ALA A 123 -6.14 4.64 7.78
N ALA A 124 -4.86 4.80 8.10
CA ALA A 124 -4.15 6.06 7.94
C ALA A 124 -4.01 6.47 6.47
N VAL A 125 -3.82 5.49 5.59
CA VAL A 125 -3.68 5.65 4.14
C VAL A 125 -5.05 5.90 3.48
N ASP A 126 -6.08 5.17 3.88
CA ASP A 126 -7.47 5.35 3.41
C ASP A 126 -8.05 6.72 3.79
N ALA A 127 -7.63 7.27 4.93
CA ALA A 127 -8.04 8.61 5.36
C ALA A 127 -7.37 9.76 4.57
N LEU A 128 -6.53 9.46 3.57
CA LEU A 128 -5.93 10.48 2.71
C LEU A 128 -6.91 10.97 1.64
N PRO A 129 -6.72 12.19 1.10
CA PRO A 129 -7.44 12.61 -0.09
C PRO A 129 -7.24 11.61 -1.24
N PRO A 130 -8.18 11.54 -2.21
CA PRO A 130 -8.07 10.64 -3.35
C PRO A 130 -6.70 10.71 -4.01
N PHE A 131 -6.07 9.57 -4.27
CA PHE A 131 -4.66 9.54 -4.70
C PHE A 131 -4.44 10.21 -6.06
N ALA A 132 -5.49 10.28 -6.89
CA ALA A 132 -5.50 11.06 -8.12
C ALA A 132 -5.21 12.56 -7.90
N MET A 133 -5.40 13.08 -6.68
CA MET A 133 -5.08 14.45 -6.30
C MET A 133 -3.59 14.65 -5.96
N PHE A 134 -2.84 13.60 -5.65
CA PHE A 134 -1.46 13.72 -5.18
C PHE A 134 -0.52 14.44 -6.15
N PRO A 135 -0.55 14.17 -7.48
CA PRO A 135 0.24 14.93 -8.44
C PRO A 135 0.01 16.44 -8.36
N TRP A 136 -1.23 16.86 -8.11
CA TRP A 136 -1.61 18.28 -8.10
C TRP A 136 -1.04 19.04 -6.90
N PHE A 137 -0.76 18.36 -5.79
CA PHE A 137 -0.06 18.95 -4.65
C PHE A 137 1.35 19.41 -4.99
N PHE A 138 1.97 18.88 -6.05
CA PHE A 138 3.26 19.36 -6.57
C PHE A 138 3.08 20.39 -7.69
N VAL A 139 2.17 20.11 -8.64
CA VAL A 139 1.96 20.98 -9.81
C VAL A 139 1.53 22.38 -9.41
N ILE A 140 0.52 22.52 -8.54
CA ILE A 140 -0.05 23.82 -8.17
C ILE A 140 1.00 24.75 -7.53
N PRO A 141 1.69 24.36 -6.44
CA PRO A 141 2.70 25.22 -5.85
C PRO A 141 3.93 25.40 -6.74
N GLY A 142 4.35 24.37 -7.48
CA GLY A 142 5.48 24.47 -8.42
C GLY A 142 5.23 25.51 -9.50
N VAL A 143 4.05 25.48 -10.13
CA VAL A 143 3.62 26.47 -11.13
C VAL A 143 3.49 27.85 -10.50
N ALA A 144 2.91 27.97 -9.31
CA ALA A 144 2.79 29.26 -8.61
C ALA A 144 4.17 29.90 -8.35
N ILE A 145 5.13 29.12 -7.86
CA ILE A 145 6.52 29.56 -7.66
C ILE A 145 7.15 29.99 -8.99
N ALA A 146 7.01 29.18 -10.04
CA ALA A 146 7.56 29.48 -11.36
C ALA A 146 6.98 30.78 -11.95
N VAL A 147 5.66 30.96 -11.88
CA VAL A 147 4.97 32.16 -12.39
C VAL A 147 5.43 33.41 -11.64
N VAL A 148 5.49 33.37 -10.30
CA VAL A 148 5.92 34.52 -9.49
C VAL A 148 7.40 34.83 -9.76
N ALA A 149 8.27 33.82 -9.84
CA ALA A 149 9.68 33.99 -10.14
C ALA A 149 9.91 34.59 -11.55
N ALA A 150 9.20 34.09 -12.55
CA ALA A 150 9.25 34.62 -13.92
C ALA A 150 8.75 36.07 -13.99
N GLY A 151 7.64 36.39 -13.32
CA GLY A 151 7.12 37.76 -13.22
C GLY A 151 8.11 38.72 -12.55
N CYS A 152 8.81 38.26 -11.51
CA CYS A 152 9.88 39.03 -10.86
C CYS A 152 11.08 39.25 -11.79
N LEU A 153 11.52 38.22 -12.52
CA LEU A 153 12.60 38.33 -13.51
C LEU A 153 12.26 39.33 -14.62
N TRP A 154 11.03 39.28 -15.12
CA TRP A 154 10.55 40.21 -16.15
C TRP A 154 10.48 41.64 -15.63
N SER A 155 9.95 41.83 -14.42
CA SER A 155 9.89 43.14 -13.75
C SER A 155 11.28 43.72 -13.46
N ALA A 156 12.22 42.88 -13.02
CA ALA A 156 13.61 43.28 -12.81
C ALA A 156 14.29 43.69 -14.12
N ARG A 157 13.99 43.01 -15.24
CA ARG A 157 14.49 43.38 -16.58
C ARG A 157 13.93 44.72 -17.05
N ALA A 158 12.69 45.04 -16.66
CA ALA A 158 12.04 46.32 -16.93
C ALA A 158 12.37 47.44 -15.91
N GLY A 159 13.28 47.21 -14.95
CA GLY A 159 13.69 48.20 -13.95
C GLY A 159 12.65 48.51 -12.86
N ARG A 160 11.60 47.69 -12.71
CA ARG A 160 10.54 47.91 -11.71
C ARG A 160 10.84 47.25 -10.36
N ALA A 161 10.36 47.87 -9.29
CA ALA A 161 10.43 47.30 -7.95
C ALA A 161 9.57 46.02 -7.86
N HIS A 162 10.15 44.93 -7.36
CA HIS A 162 9.54 43.60 -7.30
C HIS A 162 9.53 43.03 -5.87
N ARG A 163 9.58 43.91 -4.84
CA ARG A 163 9.59 43.51 -3.43
C ARG A 163 8.37 42.69 -3.04
N GLY A 164 7.18 43.00 -3.57
CA GLY A 164 5.96 42.23 -3.31
C GLY A 164 6.07 40.79 -3.82
N GLY A 165 6.64 40.57 -5.00
CA GLY A 165 6.87 39.24 -5.54
C GLY A 165 7.91 38.41 -4.75
N LEU A 166 8.93 39.06 -4.18
CA LEU A 166 9.88 38.39 -3.28
C LEU A 166 9.22 37.94 -1.97
N TRP A 167 8.33 38.76 -1.39
CA TRP A 167 7.53 38.34 -0.24
C TRP A 167 6.56 37.22 -0.57
N ALA A 168 5.95 37.25 -1.76
CA ALA A 168 5.10 36.16 -2.25
C ALA A 168 5.90 34.85 -2.38
N LEU A 169 7.12 34.88 -2.95
CA LEU A 169 8.00 33.70 -3.01
C LEU A 169 8.39 33.19 -1.63
N ALA A 170 8.72 34.08 -0.69
CA ALA A 170 9.02 33.69 0.68
C ALA A 170 7.81 33.00 1.33
N GLY A 171 6.61 33.57 1.18
CA GLY A 171 5.36 32.99 1.68
C GLY A 171 5.05 31.63 1.07
N LEU A 172 5.20 31.48 -0.26
CA LEU A 172 5.01 30.20 -0.96
C LEU A 172 6.01 29.13 -0.49
N GLY A 173 7.29 29.48 -0.33
CA GLY A 173 8.30 28.56 0.18
C GLY A 173 8.02 28.11 1.61
N ILE A 174 7.61 29.02 2.50
CA ILE A 174 7.22 28.70 3.87
C ILE A 174 5.97 27.82 3.89
N ALA A 175 4.96 28.14 3.08
CA ALA A 175 3.75 27.33 2.96
C ALA A 175 4.07 25.91 2.49
N LEU A 176 5.00 25.74 1.54
CA LEU A 176 5.44 24.43 1.07
C LEU A 176 6.15 23.62 2.17
N VAL A 177 6.97 24.26 3.00
CA VAL A 177 7.60 23.62 4.17
C VAL A 177 6.57 23.24 5.23
N ALA A 178 5.55 24.08 5.44
CA ALA A 178 4.51 23.85 6.44
C ALA A 178 3.51 22.76 6.03
N ALA A 179 3.29 22.56 4.72
CA ALA A 179 2.28 21.63 4.21
C ALA A 179 2.44 20.18 4.73
N PRO A 180 3.63 19.53 4.70
CA PRO A 180 3.79 18.18 5.24
C PRO A 180 3.41 18.03 6.72
N PHE A 181 3.60 19.09 7.53
CA PHE A 181 3.18 19.08 8.93
C PHE A 181 1.67 19.23 9.07
N ALA A 182 1.06 20.13 8.29
CA ALA A 182 -0.39 20.33 8.28
C ALA A 182 -1.16 19.08 7.83
N PHE A 183 -0.60 18.32 6.88
CA PHE A 183 -1.17 17.07 6.37
C PHE A 183 -0.67 15.81 7.09
N GLN A 184 0.11 15.95 8.17
CA GLN A 184 0.64 14.82 8.94
C GLN A 184 1.42 13.80 8.09
N MET A 185 2.10 14.25 7.03
CA MET A 185 2.80 13.34 6.10
C MET A 185 3.98 12.63 6.78
N PHE A 186 4.60 13.24 7.79
CA PHE A 186 5.69 12.61 8.55
C PHE A 186 5.25 11.43 9.41
N SER A 187 3.96 11.31 9.74
CA SER A 187 3.42 10.12 10.42
C SER A 187 2.77 9.16 9.44
N ARG A 188 1.96 9.65 8.49
CA ARG A 188 1.19 8.79 7.58
C ARG A 188 2.02 8.17 6.44
N ALA A 189 3.01 8.89 5.92
CA ALA A 189 3.78 8.39 4.79
C ALA A 189 4.71 7.21 5.16
N PRO A 190 5.35 7.17 6.35
CA PRO A 190 6.01 5.97 6.84
C PRO A 190 5.07 4.76 6.99
N MET A 191 3.85 4.96 7.49
CA MET A 191 2.86 3.87 7.62
C MET A 191 2.48 3.27 6.25
N GLY A 192 2.32 4.11 5.23
CA GLY A 192 2.11 3.65 3.87
C GLY A 192 3.33 2.91 3.29
N ALA A 193 4.55 3.33 3.64
CA ALA A 193 5.77 2.64 3.21
C ALA A 193 5.89 1.25 3.86
N GLU A 194 5.68 1.17 5.17
CA GLU A 194 5.68 -0.08 5.93
C GLU A 194 4.63 -1.07 5.37
N MET A 195 3.42 -0.59 5.10
CA MET A 195 2.37 -1.40 4.49
C MET A 195 2.78 -1.96 3.12
N ILE A 196 3.37 -1.14 2.24
CA ILE A 196 3.86 -1.63 0.94
C ILE A 196 4.98 -2.66 1.15
N ASP A 197 5.92 -2.41 2.07
CA ASP A 197 7.01 -3.35 2.32
C ASP A 197 6.51 -4.70 2.88
N ASP A 198 5.54 -4.67 3.78
CA ASP A 198 4.94 -5.86 4.39
C ASP A 198 4.10 -6.67 3.38
N PHE A 199 3.38 -6.02 2.47
CA PHE A 199 2.58 -6.72 1.45
C PHE A 199 3.36 -7.06 0.18
N ARG A 200 4.57 -6.55 0.00
CA ARG A 200 5.45 -6.84 -1.14
C ARG A 200 5.60 -8.35 -1.46
N PRO A 201 5.90 -9.24 -0.50
CA PRO A 201 5.97 -10.67 -0.78
C PRO A 201 4.61 -11.29 -1.13
N MET A 202 3.51 -10.66 -0.69
CA MET A 202 2.15 -11.16 -0.87
C MET A 202 1.56 -10.79 -2.23
N MET A 203 1.87 -9.60 -2.74
CA MET A 203 1.32 -9.04 -3.97
C MET A 203 2.15 -9.41 -5.20
N THR A 204 2.41 -10.71 -5.38
CA THR A 204 3.11 -11.26 -6.55
C THR A 204 2.23 -12.25 -7.30
N ARG A 205 2.47 -12.41 -8.61
CA ARG A 205 1.71 -13.35 -9.46
C ARG A 205 1.87 -14.79 -8.96
N ASP A 206 3.10 -15.18 -8.66
CA ASP A 206 3.41 -16.52 -8.15
C ASP A 206 2.72 -16.77 -6.82
N ARG A 207 2.68 -15.78 -5.93
CA ARG A 207 1.97 -15.89 -4.65
C ARG A 207 0.47 -16.06 -4.83
N VAL A 208 -0.16 -15.24 -5.66
CA VAL A 208 -1.60 -15.35 -5.93
C VAL A 208 -1.94 -16.71 -6.54
N GLN A 209 -1.11 -17.21 -7.46
CA GLN A 209 -1.27 -18.54 -8.05
C GLN A 209 -1.13 -19.66 -7.01
N ASN A 210 -0.18 -19.54 -6.07
CA ASN A 210 -0.03 -20.50 -4.98
C ASN A 210 -1.28 -20.51 -4.08
N VAL A 211 -1.80 -19.34 -3.69
CA VAL A 211 -3.02 -19.24 -2.90
C VAL A 211 -4.21 -19.86 -3.65
N GLN A 212 -4.36 -19.59 -4.96
CA GLN A 212 -5.37 -20.27 -5.79
C GLN A 212 -5.20 -21.80 -5.79
N GLY A 213 -3.95 -22.28 -5.85
CA GLY A 213 -3.61 -23.70 -5.76
C GLY A 213 -4.00 -24.35 -4.43
N HIS A 214 -3.88 -23.63 -3.32
CA HIS A 214 -4.33 -24.09 -2.01
C HIS A 214 -5.84 -24.35 -2.00
N PHE A 215 -6.64 -23.46 -2.59
CA PHE A 215 -8.10 -23.65 -2.70
C PHE A 215 -8.50 -24.82 -3.60
N ILE A 216 -7.74 -25.08 -4.67
CA ILE A 216 -7.94 -26.27 -5.51
C ILE A 216 -7.67 -27.54 -4.69
N THR A 217 -6.60 -27.54 -3.89
CA THR A 217 -6.24 -28.66 -3.01
C THR A 217 -7.32 -28.90 -1.95
N LEU A 218 -7.76 -27.84 -1.27
CA LEU A 218 -8.84 -27.88 -0.28
C LEU A 218 -10.14 -28.41 -0.88
N GLY A 219 -10.58 -27.89 -2.03
CA GLY A 219 -11.81 -28.32 -2.67
C GLY A 219 -11.77 -29.74 -3.21
N GLY A 220 -10.61 -30.19 -3.72
CA GLY A 220 -10.40 -31.58 -4.12
C GLY A 220 -10.51 -32.54 -2.93
N ALA A 221 -9.89 -32.19 -1.80
CA ALA A 221 -9.95 -32.97 -0.58
C ALA A 221 -11.35 -32.97 0.04
N GLU A 222 -12.02 -31.81 0.15
CA GLU A 222 -13.41 -31.69 0.63
C GLU A 222 -14.34 -32.59 -0.17
N GLY A 223 -14.27 -32.47 -1.51
CA GLY A 223 -15.09 -33.28 -2.40
C GLY A 223 -14.87 -34.76 -2.15
N GLN A 224 -13.63 -35.19 -1.99
CA GLN A 224 -13.28 -36.58 -1.73
C GLN A 224 -13.70 -37.07 -0.34
N LEU A 225 -13.53 -36.26 0.70
CA LEU A 225 -14.00 -36.54 2.06
C LEU A 225 -15.50 -36.81 2.05
N ARG A 226 -16.28 -35.90 1.46
CA ARG A 226 -17.75 -36.00 1.39
C ARG A 226 -18.24 -37.20 0.59
N VAL A 227 -17.70 -37.43 -0.62
CA VAL A 227 -18.30 -38.38 -1.58
C VAL A 227 -17.67 -39.77 -1.56
N ALA A 228 -16.52 -39.94 -0.93
CA ALA A 228 -15.78 -41.20 -0.98
C ALA A 228 -15.29 -41.67 0.40
N VAL A 229 -14.58 -40.83 1.16
CA VAL A 229 -13.99 -41.26 2.44
C VAL A 229 -15.07 -41.51 3.51
N MET A 230 -16.00 -40.56 3.71
CA MET A 230 -17.08 -40.73 4.70
C MET A 230 -18.01 -41.91 4.37
N PRO A 231 -18.42 -42.15 3.11
CA PRO A 231 -19.11 -43.39 2.74
C PRO A 231 -18.31 -44.67 3.04
N ALA A 232 -17.00 -44.70 2.75
CA ALA A 232 -16.16 -45.86 3.03
C ALA A 232 -16.04 -46.15 4.54
N LEU A 233 -16.03 -45.11 5.38
CA LEU A 233 -16.13 -45.24 6.84
C LEU A 233 -17.43 -45.94 7.25
N VAL A 234 -18.58 -45.51 6.71
CA VAL A 234 -19.87 -46.10 7.05
C VAL A 234 -19.96 -47.55 6.56
N GLU A 235 -19.46 -47.83 5.35
CA GLU A 235 -19.43 -49.19 4.79
C GLU A 235 -18.54 -50.16 5.59
N SER A 236 -17.49 -49.64 6.22
CA SER A 236 -16.62 -50.42 7.13
C SER A 236 -17.18 -50.53 8.56
N GLY A 237 -18.35 -49.94 8.83
CA GLY A 237 -19.05 -50.03 10.11
C GLY A 237 -18.72 -48.92 11.12
N GLY A 238 -18.01 -47.87 10.70
CA GLY A 238 -17.81 -46.67 11.51
C GLY A 238 -18.98 -45.68 11.46
N ASP A 239 -18.93 -44.64 12.29
CA ASP A 239 -19.95 -43.59 12.35
C ASP A 239 -19.37 -42.23 11.92
N ALA A 240 -20.09 -41.53 11.05
CA ALA A 240 -19.73 -40.17 10.65
C ALA A 240 -19.78 -39.18 11.82
N ALA A 241 -20.57 -39.47 12.85
CA ALA A 241 -20.66 -38.66 14.06
C ALA A 241 -19.34 -38.61 14.86
N ASP A 242 -18.42 -39.56 14.63
CA ASP A 242 -17.09 -39.58 15.25
C ASP A 242 -16.14 -38.52 14.64
N TYR A 243 -16.49 -37.95 13.48
CA TYR A 243 -15.70 -36.97 12.74
C TYR A 243 -16.49 -35.68 12.45
N PRO A 244 -16.84 -34.92 13.50
CA PRO A 244 -17.67 -33.73 13.38
C PRO A 244 -16.97 -32.58 12.63
N ALA A 245 -15.65 -32.41 12.71
CA ALA A 245 -14.95 -31.34 12.00
C ALA A 245 -14.94 -31.57 10.47
N ILE A 246 -14.79 -32.82 10.01
CA ILE A 246 -14.95 -33.14 8.57
C ILE A 246 -16.36 -32.79 8.10
N THR A 247 -17.38 -33.09 8.92
CA THR A 247 -18.77 -32.78 8.61
C THR A 247 -19.03 -31.27 8.58
N GLN A 248 -18.47 -30.53 9.54
CA GLN A 248 -18.55 -29.07 9.60
C GLN A 248 -17.89 -28.45 8.37
N PHE A 249 -16.65 -28.85 8.06
CA PHE A 249 -15.91 -28.39 6.89
C PHE A 249 -16.69 -28.57 5.60
N SER A 250 -17.31 -29.73 5.39
CA SER A 250 -18.14 -29.97 4.21
C SER A 250 -19.40 -29.11 4.16
N THR A 251 -19.98 -28.79 5.33
CA THR A 251 -21.17 -27.96 5.47
C THR A 251 -20.87 -26.50 5.15
N ASP A 252 -19.76 -25.98 5.66
CA ASP A 252 -19.38 -24.57 5.54
C ASP A 252 -18.53 -24.29 4.30
N TRP A 253 -18.04 -25.32 3.60
CA TRP A 253 -17.26 -25.20 2.36
C TRP A 253 -17.84 -24.19 1.34
N PRO A 254 -19.16 -24.20 1.02
CA PRO A 254 -19.73 -23.20 0.10
C PRO A 254 -19.54 -21.75 0.60
N SER A 255 -19.62 -21.53 1.91
CA SER A 255 -19.41 -20.21 2.53
C SER A 255 -17.92 -19.83 2.49
N ILE A 256 -17.03 -20.76 2.87
CA ILE A 256 -15.57 -20.59 2.78
C ILE A 256 -15.17 -20.12 1.38
N VAL A 257 -15.60 -20.85 0.35
CA VAL A 257 -15.29 -20.52 -1.05
C VAL A 257 -15.88 -19.17 -1.47
N THR A 258 -17.12 -18.88 -1.06
CA THR A 258 -17.82 -17.63 -1.41
C THR A 258 -17.15 -16.40 -0.79
N GLU A 259 -16.58 -16.54 0.40
CA GLU A 259 -15.92 -15.45 1.14
C GLU A 259 -14.45 -15.27 0.73
N PHE A 260 -13.70 -16.35 0.48
CA PHE A 260 -12.29 -16.27 0.08
C PHE A 260 -12.07 -15.92 -1.41
N ASN A 261 -12.92 -16.42 -2.32
CA ASN A 261 -12.72 -16.21 -3.76
C ASN A 261 -12.65 -14.72 -4.15
N PRO A 262 -13.54 -13.84 -3.65
CA PRO A 262 -13.46 -12.41 -3.95
C PRO A 262 -12.14 -11.79 -3.49
N MET A 263 -11.62 -12.17 -2.32
CA MET A 263 -10.34 -11.64 -1.81
C MET A 263 -9.18 -12.01 -2.74
N ILE A 264 -9.13 -13.27 -3.18
CA ILE A 264 -8.09 -13.77 -4.10
C ILE A 264 -8.21 -13.09 -5.47
N ALA A 265 -9.43 -12.89 -5.96
CA ALA A 265 -9.69 -12.14 -7.19
C ALA A 265 -9.20 -10.69 -7.05
N THR A 266 -9.51 -10.02 -5.94
CA THR A 266 -9.01 -8.67 -5.63
C THR A 266 -7.49 -8.63 -5.61
N MET A 267 -6.81 -9.61 -5.00
CA MET A 267 -5.35 -9.71 -5.03
C MET A 267 -4.83 -9.84 -6.46
N SER A 268 -5.41 -10.74 -7.25
CA SER A 268 -5.04 -10.98 -8.65
C SER A 268 -5.18 -9.71 -9.50
N ASP A 269 -6.32 -9.03 -9.40
CA ASP A 269 -6.62 -7.82 -10.17
C ASP A 269 -5.74 -6.63 -9.78
N ASN A 270 -5.20 -6.64 -8.55
CA ASN A 270 -4.39 -5.57 -8.01
C ASN A 270 -2.87 -5.84 -7.97
N VAL A 271 -2.37 -6.99 -8.46
CA VAL A 271 -0.91 -7.24 -8.51
C VAL A 271 -0.18 -6.16 -9.32
N ASP A 272 -0.69 -5.82 -10.50
CA ASP A 272 -0.07 -4.80 -11.36
C ASP A 272 -0.23 -3.39 -10.77
N ASN A 273 -1.35 -3.12 -10.09
CA ASN A 273 -1.58 -1.87 -9.37
C ASN A 273 -0.58 -1.70 -8.22
N PHE A 274 -0.36 -2.76 -7.44
CA PHE A 274 0.62 -2.78 -6.36
C PHE A 274 2.03 -2.54 -6.88
N GLN A 275 2.45 -3.23 -7.96
CA GLN A 275 3.77 -3.04 -8.57
C GLN A 275 3.97 -1.61 -9.10
N ALA A 276 2.92 -1.00 -9.67
CA ALA A 276 2.97 0.38 -10.11
C ALA A 276 3.21 1.35 -8.94
N VAL A 277 2.61 1.07 -7.79
CA VAL A 277 2.76 1.86 -6.56
C VAL A 277 4.13 1.62 -5.91
N ASP A 278 4.58 0.38 -5.79
CA ASP A 278 5.89 0.00 -5.23
C ASP A 278 7.06 0.59 -6.05
N ALA A 279 6.86 0.78 -7.36
CA ALA A 279 7.86 1.41 -8.21
C ALA A 279 7.98 2.94 -8.02
N LEU A 280 7.11 3.57 -7.21
CA LEU A 280 7.28 4.97 -6.82
C LEU A 280 8.43 5.12 -5.80
N PRO A 281 9.02 6.32 -5.65
CA PRO A 281 9.94 6.57 -4.55
C PRO A 281 9.28 6.22 -3.21
N SER A 282 10.07 5.72 -2.26
CA SER A 282 9.57 5.38 -0.92
C SER A 282 8.73 6.52 -0.34
N PHE A 283 7.55 6.17 0.21
CA PHE A 283 6.63 7.14 0.76
C PHE A 283 7.24 7.92 1.93
N SER A 284 8.19 7.34 2.66
CA SER A 284 8.98 8.04 3.69
C SER A 284 9.70 9.30 3.18
N LEU A 285 10.01 9.37 1.87
CA LEU A 285 10.68 10.51 1.24
C LEU A 285 9.71 11.61 0.81
N PHE A 286 8.41 11.33 0.70
CA PHE A 286 7.43 12.28 0.20
C PHE A 286 7.42 13.63 0.94
N PRO A 287 7.45 13.69 2.29
CA PRO A 287 7.53 14.96 3.00
C PRO A 287 8.72 15.82 2.57
N TRP A 288 9.86 15.19 2.28
CA TRP A 288 11.10 15.89 1.92
C TRP A 288 11.05 16.52 0.53
N PHE A 289 10.23 15.99 -0.39
CA PHE A 289 9.99 16.60 -1.69
C PHE A 289 9.27 17.95 -1.60
N PHE A 290 8.63 18.26 -0.47
CA PHE A 290 8.05 19.57 -0.19
C PHE A 290 9.00 20.46 0.63
N VAL A 291 9.59 19.89 1.70
CA VAL A 291 10.45 20.63 2.62
C VAL A 291 11.69 21.18 1.94
N VAL A 292 12.41 20.36 1.16
CA VAL A 292 13.69 20.78 0.55
C VAL A 292 13.48 21.91 -0.47
N PRO A 293 12.59 21.78 -1.48
CA PRO A 293 12.31 22.88 -2.40
C PRO A 293 11.74 24.12 -1.70
N GLY A 294 10.85 23.94 -0.71
CA GLY A 294 10.23 25.04 0.02
C GLY A 294 11.24 25.87 0.80
N ALA A 295 12.14 25.20 1.52
CA ALA A 295 13.22 25.83 2.26
C ALA A 295 14.19 26.57 1.31
N LEU A 296 14.51 25.98 0.15
CA LEU A 296 15.34 26.62 -0.86
C LEU A 296 14.70 27.91 -1.39
N VAL A 297 13.41 27.87 -1.76
CA VAL A 297 12.69 29.03 -2.29
C VAL A 297 12.57 30.13 -1.22
N ALA A 298 12.21 29.77 0.01
CA ALA A 298 12.12 30.72 1.12
C ALA A 298 13.49 31.36 1.43
N GLY A 299 14.56 30.56 1.46
CA GLY A 299 15.92 31.03 1.68
C GLY A 299 16.41 31.98 0.59
N LEU A 300 16.19 31.63 -0.68
CA LEU A 300 16.54 32.48 -1.83
C LEU A 300 15.79 33.82 -1.82
N ALA A 301 14.51 33.80 -1.44
CA ALA A 301 13.70 35.00 -1.29
C ALA A 301 14.19 35.89 -0.14
N ALA A 302 14.48 35.31 1.03
CA ALA A 302 14.99 36.02 2.20
C ALA A 302 16.35 36.69 1.94
N VAL A 303 17.29 35.97 1.30
CA VAL A 303 18.60 36.53 0.91
C VAL A 303 18.43 37.69 -0.07
N SER A 304 17.48 37.58 -1.01
CA SER A 304 17.20 38.62 -2.00
C SER A 304 16.57 39.87 -1.37
N LEU A 305 15.69 39.70 -0.38
CA LEU A 305 15.08 40.80 0.38
C LEU A 305 16.13 41.58 1.18
N ARG A 306 17.02 40.89 1.92
CA ARG A 306 18.09 41.52 2.73
C ARG A 306 19.05 42.39 1.90
N ARG A 307 19.32 42.00 0.65
CA ARG A 307 20.19 42.76 -0.28
C ARG A 307 19.51 44.01 -0.89
N THR A 308 18.35 44.42 -0.38
CA THR A 308 17.55 45.53 -0.95
C THR A 308 17.38 46.69 0.03
N SER A 309 18.01 46.70 1.21
CA SER A 309 17.94 47.84 2.14
C SER A 309 18.55 49.11 1.53
N PRO A 310 17.96 50.31 1.73
CA PRO A 310 18.41 51.55 1.08
C PRO A 310 19.73 52.07 1.68
N PRO A 311 20.50 52.90 0.95
CA PRO A 311 21.58 53.68 1.54
C PRO A 311 20.98 54.66 2.56
N THR A 312 21.48 54.64 3.79
CA THR A 312 21.24 55.69 4.77
C THR A 312 21.75 57.02 4.20
N SER A 313 20.82 57.92 3.86
CA SER A 313 21.15 59.31 3.54
C SER A 313 21.71 59.95 4.80
N HIS A 314 23.01 60.17 4.83
CA HIS A 314 23.62 61.13 5.76
C HIS A 314 23.05 62.51 5.41
N LEU A 315 22.23 63.04 6.31
CA LEU A 315 21.90 64.45 6.36
C LEU A 315 23.14 65.17 6.90
N GLU A 316 24.06 65.54 6.02
CA GLU A 316 25.06 66.56 6.34
C GLU A 316 24.40 67.91 6.07
N THR A 317 23.97 68.56 7.15
CA THR A 317 23.50 69.93 7.15
C THR A 317 24.69 70.86 6.92
N ASP A 318 24.89 71.32 5.69
CA ASP A 318 25.65 72.53 5.43
C ASP A 318 24.81 73.75 5.86
N SER A 319 25.40 74.61 6.67
CA SER A 319 24.93 75.98 6.86
C SER A 319 26.15 76.91 6.95
N PRO A 320 26.01 78.14 6.41
CA PRO A 320 27.10 78.94 5.84
C PRO A 320 28.04 79.60 6.85
#